data_AF-A0A920NPM8-F1
#
_entry.id   AF-A0A920NPM8-F1
#
_cell.length_a   1.000
_cell.length_b   1.000
_cell.length_c   1.000
_cell.angle_alpha   90.00
_cell.angle_beta   90.00
_cell.angle_gamma   90.00
#
_symmetry.space_group_name_H-M   'P 1'
#
loop_
_entity.id
_entity.type
_entity.pdbx_description
1 polymer ?
#
loop_
_entity_poly.entity_id
_entity_poly.type
_entity_poly.pdbx_seq_one_letter_code
_entity_poly.pdbx_strand_id
1 'polypeptide(L)'
;MDLDGAIGDVYEAHVWTNRPIWPQGIDRPKENPFVPSTLDWDLWQGPAPKRPYHSAYLPFSWRGWLDYGTGALGDMGAHLMDQPFWALKLGDPINVSPVQVPLKDETYPQSSMVTYQFPCVKVWSQ
;
A
#
# COMPACT_ATOMS: atom_id res chain seq x y z
N MET A 1 21.06 -13.73 8.71
CA MET A 1 22.39 -13.80 8.08
C MET A 1 23.28 -12.90 8.89
N ASP A 2 24.42 -13.40 9.38
CA ASP A 2 25.46 -12.59 9.99
C ASP A 2 26.37 -12.10 8.86
N LEU A 3 26.50 -10.78 8.70
CA LEU A 3 27.37 -10.18 7.67
C LEU A 3 28.75 -9.83 8.25
N ASP A 4 29.09 -10.32 9.45
CA ASP A 4 30.38 -10.09 10.14
C ASP A 4 30.77 -8.59 10.18
N GLY A 5 29.76 -7.71 10.33
CA GLY A 5 29.96 -6.26 10.36
C GLY A 5 30.32 -5.60 9.03
N ALA A 6 30.23 -6.30 7.88
CA ALA A 6 30.64 -5.79 6.57
C ALA A 6 29.98 -4.47 6.15
N ILE A 7 28.77 -4.18 6.64
CA ILE A 7 28.02 -2.94 6.35
C ILE A 7 27.99 -1.95 7.52
N GLY A 8 28.61 -2.29 8.66
CA GLY A 8 28.55 -1.50 9.89
C GLY A 8 27.15 -1.37 10.49
N ASP A 9 26.96 -0.33 11.29
CA ASP A 9 25.66 0.01 11.88
C ASP A 9 24.72 0.60 10.82
N VAL A 10 23.52 0.02 10.72
CA VAL A 10 22.49 0.46 9.78
C VAL A 10 21.56 1.46 10.47
N TYR A 11 21.50 2.69 9.96
CA TYR A 11 20.65 3.76 10.49
C TYR A 11 19.33 3.92 9.73
N GLU A 12 19.33 3.60 8.42
CA GLU A 12 18.15 3.73 7.57
C GLU A 12 18.13 2.62 6.50
N ALA A 13 16.93 2.15 6.17
CA ALA A 13 16.67 1.28 5.03
C ALA A 13 15.58 1.91 4.16
N HIS A 14 15.88 2.07 2.87
CA HIS A 14 14.98 2.71 1.92
C HIS A 14 14.41 1.64 0.99
N VAL A 15 13.09 1.53 0.94
CA VAL A 15 12.38 0.65 0.01
C VAL A 15 11.39 1.47 -0.79
N TRP A 16 11.27 1.18 -2.08
CA TRP A 16 10.39 1.91 -2.98
C TRP A 16 9.82 1.00 -4.06
N THR A 17 8.75 1.47 -4.67
CA THR A 17 8.09 0.81 -5.79
C THR A 17 7.58 1.85 -6.76
N ASN A 18 7.46 1.47 -8.04
CA ASN A 18 6.76 2.27 -9.03
C ASN A 18 5.24 2.05 -9.00
N ARG A 19 4.72 1.28 -8.03
CA ARG A 19 3.29 1.18 -7.77
C ARG A 19 2.75 2.47 -7.15
N PRO A 20 1.50 2.83 -7.43
CA PRO A 20 0.48 2.05 -8.15
C PRO A 20 0.66 2.08 -9.69
N ILE A 21 0.44 0.95 -10.37
CA ILE A 21 0.29 0.89 -11.85
C ILE A 21 -1.20 0.87 -12.28
N TRP A 22 -2.08 1.13 -11.33
CA TRP A 22 -3.51 1.29 -11.51
C TRP A 22 -3.92 2.71 -11.11
N PRO A 23 -5.13 3.18 -11.49
CA PRO A 23 -5.62 4.48 -11.05
C PRO A 23 -5.77 4.53 -9.52
N GLN A 24 -5.19 5.56 -8.91
CA GLN A 24 -5.20 5.80 -7.47
C GLN A 24 -5.00 7.31 -7.24
N GLY A 25 -5.60 7.87 -6.18
CA GLY A 25 -5.63 9.31 -5.94
C GLY A 25 -6.57 10.07 -6.87
N ILE A 26 -7.67 9.43 -7.30
CA ILE A 26 -8.64 9.98 -8.24
C ILE A 26 -10.01 10.14 -7.58
N ASP A 27 -10.82 11.06 -8.11
CA ASP A 27 -12.20 11.20 -7.67
C ASP A 27 -13.07 10.06 -8.24
N ARG A 28 -14.20 9.80 -7.58
CA ARG A 28 -15.22 8.87 -8.10
C ARG A 28 -15.71 9.34 -9.48
N PRO A 29 -15.75 8.46 -10.50
CA PRO A 29 -16.43 8.74 -11.76
C PRO A 29 -17.89 9.12 -11.52
N LYS A 30 -18.42 10.02 -12.36
CA LYS A 30 -19.82 10.49 -12.24
C LYS A 30 -20.75 9.73 -13.19
N GLU A 31 -20.18 9.09 -14.19
CA GLU A 31 -20.85 8.28 -15.17
C GLU A 31 -21.36 6.98 -14.55
N ASN A 32 -22.54 6.56 -14.99
CA ASN A 32 -23.20 5.33 -14.51
C ASN A 32 -23.51 4.42 -15.70
N PRO A 33 -22.48 3.81 -16.33
CA PRO A 33 -22.69 2.87 -17.43
C PRO A 33 -23.50 1.64 -16.99
N PHE A 34 -24.10 0.95 -17.95
CA PHE A 34 -24.75 -0.33 -17.70
C PHE A 34 -23.74 -1.38 -17.19
N VAL A 35 -24.19 -2.18 -16.24
CA VAL A 35 -23.44 -3.35 -15.76
C VAL A 35 -23.37 -4.38 -16.89
N PRO A 36 -22.17 -4.88 -17.26
CA PRO A 36 -22.05 -5.96 -18.23
C PRO A 36 -22.84 -7.19 -17.79
N SER A 37 -23.52 -7.87 -18.72
CA SER A 37 -24.33 -9.06 -18.41
C SER A 37 -23.53 -10.23 -17.84
N THR A 38 -22.21 -10.21 -17.99
CA THR A 38 -21.26 -11.20 -17.46
C THR A 38 -20.77 -10.87 -16.05
N LEU A 39 -21.21 -9.77 -15.44
CA LEU A 39 -20.78 -9.31 -14.13
C LEU A 39 -21.98 -9.20 -13.18
N ASP A 40 -21.95 -9.96 -12.09
CA ASP A 40 -22.83 -9.71 -10.95
C ASP A 40 -22.22 -8.60 -10.08
N TRP A 41 -22.70 -7.38 -10.29
CA TRP A 41 -22.18 -6.20 -9.59
C TRP A 41 -22.57 -6.16 -8.11
N ASP A 42 -23.72 -6.72 -7.74
CA ASP A 42 -24.13 -6.76 -6.33
C ASP A 42 -23.24 -7.71 -5.53
N LEU A 43 -22.99 -8.89 -6.11
CA LEU A 43 -22.09 -9.89 -5.56
C LEU A 43 -20.64 -9.40 -5.49
N TRP A 44 -20.15 -8.74 -6.55
CA TRP A 44 -18.77 -8.26 -6.60
C TRP A 44 -18.49 -7.20 -5.52
N GLN A 45 -19.42 -6.27 -5.29
CA GLN A 45 -19.27 -5.27 -4.22
C GLN A 45 -19.34 -5.90 -2.82
N GLY A 46 -20.05 -7.03 -2.70
CA GLY A 46 -20.25 -7.71 -1.44
C GLY A 46 -20.85 -6.77 -0.38
N PRO A 47 -20.28 -6.69 0.84
CA PRO A 47 -20.78 -5.89 1.93
C PRO A 47 -20.40 -4.40 1.85
N ALA A 48 -19.56 -4.00 0.88
CA ALA A 48 -19.15 -2.61 0.74
C ALA A 48 -20.36 -1.70 0.44
N PRO A 49 -20.26 -0.38 0.74
CA PRO A 49 -21.30 0.57 0.37
C PRO A 49 -21.64 0.47 -1.13
N LYS A 50 -22.92 0.21 -1.41
CA LYS A 50 -23.42 0.03 -2.78
C LYS A 50 -23.21 1.32 -3.58
N ARG A 51 -22.64 1.18 -4.78
CA ARG A 51 -22.40 2.26 -5.72
C ARG A 51 -22.76 1.85 -7.14
N PRO A 52 -22.99 2.80 -8.06
CA PRO A 52 -23.15 2.48 -9.46
C PRO A 52 -21.89 1.81 -10.04
N TYR A 53 -22.10 0.90 -10.98
CA TYR A 53 -21.01 0.28 -11.70
C TYR A 53 -20.24 1.30 -12.53
N HIS A 54 -18.92 1.15 -12.56
CA HIS A 54 -18.03 1.82 -13.51
C HIS A 54 -16.82 0.92 -13.80
N SER A 55 -16.28 0.97 -15.01
CA SER A 55 -15.05 0.24 -15.37
C SER A 55 -13.80 0.72 -14.64
N ALA A 56 -13.90 1.78 -13.83
CA ALA A 56 -12.77 2.32 -13.04
C ALA A 56 -12.45 1.45 -11.81
N TYR A 57 -13.36 0.57 -11.40
CA TYR A 57 -13.14 -0.33 -10.27
C TYR A 57 -12.52 -1.66 -10.69
N LEU A 58 -12.73 -2.12 -11.93
CA LEU A 58 -12.46 -3.49 -12.36
C LEU A 58 -11.51 -3.53 -13.57
N PRO A 59 -10.93 -4.70 -13.89
CA PRO A 59 -10.79 -5.89 -13.05
C PRO A 59 -9.63 -5.78 -12.07
N PHE A 60 -8.74 -4.80 -12.26
CA PHE A 60 -7.48 -4.67 -11.52
C PHE A 60 -7.42 -3.43 -10.63
N SER A 61 -8.16 -2.39 -11.00
CA SER A 61 -8.10 -1.05 -10.40
C SER A 61 -8.68 -0.95 -8.99
N TRP A 62 -9.45 -1.94 -8.55
CA TRP A 62 -10.08 -1.99 -7.21
C TRP A 62 -9.07 -1.79 -6.07
N ARG A 63 -7.80 -2.14 -6.31
CA ARG A 63 -6.67 -1.93 -5.39
C ARG A 63 -6.53 -0.48 -4.91
N GLY A 64 -6.87 0.49 -5.77
CA GLY A 64 -6.75 1.91 -5.47
C GLY A 64 -7.89 2.49 -4.64
N TRP A 65 -8.98 1.74 -4.44
CA TRP A 65 -10.21 2.20 -3.78
C TRP A 65 -10.24 1.74 -2.33
N LEU A 66 -10.60 2.65 -1.41
CA LEU A 66 -10.59 2.39 0.03
C LEU A 66 -11.49 1.21 0.43
N ASP A 67 -12.64 1.05 -0.22
CA ASP A 67 -13.62 0.00 0.13
C ASP A 67 -13.26 -1.39 -0.41
N TYR A 68 -12.30 -1.50 -1.34
CA TYR A 68 -12.02 -2.75 -2.06
C TYR A 68 -10.57 -3.21 -1.97
N GLY A 69 -9.63 -2.27 -1.84
CA GLY A 69 -8.20 -2.53 -1.87
C GLY A 69 -7.47 -2.00 -0.65
N THR A 70 -6.15 -2.02 -0.74
CA THR A 70 -5.25 -1.53 0.32
C THR A 70 -4.20 -0.54 -0.22
N GLY A 71 -4.40 -0.06 -1.45
CA GLY A 71 -3.48 0.81 -2.16
C GLY A 71 -2.13 0.15 -2.45
N ALA A 72 -1.22 0.93 -3.02
CA ALA A 72 0.15 0.49 -3.29
C ALA A 72 0.91 0.05 -2.01
N LEU A 73 0.65 0.68 -0.87
CA LEU A 73 1.29 0.33 0.40
C LEU A 73 0.88 -1.05 0.88
N GLY A 74 -0.41 -1.39 0.87
CA GLY A 74 -0.82 -2.74 1.27
C GLY A 74 -0.48 -3.81 0.23
N ASP A 75 -0.54 -3.48 -1.07
CA ASP A 75 -0.25 -4.42 -2.16
C ASP A 75 1.24 -4.79 -2.25
N MET A 76 2.15 -3.81 -2.15
CA MET A 76 3.60 -4.04 -2.29
C MET A 76 4.41 -3.83 -1.02
N GLY A 77 3.92 -3.02 -0.09
CA GLY A 77 4.70 -2.62 1.09
C GLY A 77 5.13 -3.82 1.92
N ALA A 78 4.23 -4.78 2.17
CA ALA A 78 4.59 -6.01 2.88
C ALA A 78 5.73 -6.76 2.18
N HIS A 79 5.63 -6.98 0.86
CA HIS A 79 6.64 -7.72 0.09
C HIS A 79 8.02 -7.05 0.08
N LEU A 80 8.07 -5.72 0.13
CA LEU A 80 9.31 -4.95 0.05
C LEU A 80 9.92 -4.68 1.44
N MET A 81 9.08 -4.44 2.44
CA MET A 81 9.52 -4.15 3.81
C MET A 81 9.88 -5.42 4.59
N ASP A 82 9.37 -6.60 4.21
CA ASP A 82 9.66 -7.87 4.88
C ASP A 82 11.17 -8.14 4.95
N GLN A 83 11.88 -7.98 3.83
CA GLN A 83 13.31 -8.26 3.75
C GLN A 83 14.17 -7.45 4.75
N PRO A 84 14.12 -6.09 4.78
CA PRO A 84 14.85 -5.34 5.78
C PRO A 84 14.33 -5.57 7.20
N PHE A 85 13.03 -5.83 7.39
CA PHE A 85 12.45 -6.10 8.71
C PHE A 85 13.08 -7.33 9.35
N TRP A 86 13.16 -8.46 8.62
CA TRP A 86 13.81 -9.68 9.12
C TRP A 86 15.32 -9.54 9.23
N ALA A 87 15.97 -8.94 8.23
CA ALA A 87 17.43 -8.83 8.20
C ALA A 87 17.96 -8.00 9.38
N LEU A 88 17.26 -6.91 9.73
CA LEU A 88 17.63 -6.01 10.81
C LEU A 88 16.99 -6.37 12.16
N LYS A 89 16.27 -7.51 12.23
CA LYS A 89 15.57 -7.98 13.44
C LYS A 89 14.69 -6.88 14.05
N LEU A 90 13.98 -6.14 13.21
CA LEU A 90 13.12 -5.06 13.66
C LEU A 90 11.92 -5.63 14.43
N GLY A 91 11.46 -4.86 15.42
CA GLY A 91 10.22 -5.11 16.17
C GLY A 91 9.16 -4.08 15.82
N ASP A 92 8.34 -3.71 16.79
CA ASP A 92 7.33 -2.69 16.58
C ASP A 92 7.94 -1.29 16.38
N PRO A 93 7.44 -0.49 15.42
CA PRO A 93 7.87 0.89 15.25
C PRO A 93 7.38 1.75 16.43
N ILE A 94 8.20 2.73 16.82
CA ILE A 94 7.85 3.75 17.82
C ILE A 94 7.17 4.97 17.21
N ASN A 95 7.34 5.18 15.90
CA ASN A 95 6.69 6.25 15.16
C ASN A 95 6.46 5.84 13.70
N VAL A 96 5.33 6.25 13.14
CA VAL A 96 5.03 6.13 11.72
C VAL A 96 4.54 7.49 11.24
N SER A 97 5.22 8.08 10.25
CA SER A 97 4.87 9.38 9.70
C SER A 97 4.74 9.31 8.18
N PRO A 98 3.55 9.60 7.62
CA PRO A 98 3.35 9.68 6.19
C PRO A 98 3.55 11.11 5.66
N VAL A 99 4.23 11.23 4.53
CA VAL A 99 4.15 12.37 3.62
C VAL A 99 3.47 11.87 2.36
N GLN A 100 2.34 12.48 2.00
CA GLN A 100 1.52 12.01 0.88
C GLN A 100 0.92 13.19 0.12
N VAL A 101 0.59 12.96 -1.15
CA VAL A 101 -0.26 13.90 -1.89
C VAL A 101 -1.63 13.98 -1.22
N PRO A 102 -2.38 15.10 -1.40
CA PRO A 102 -3.72 15.23 -0.82
C PRO A 102 -4.60 14.03 -1.14
N LEU A 103 -5.28 13.54 -0.10
CA LEU A 103 -6.18 12.40 -0.22
C LEU A 103 -7.44 12.79 -1.01
N LYS A 104 -7.99 11.79 -1.68
CA LYS A 104 -9.35 11.83 -2.22
C LYS A 104 -10.25 11.02 -1.29
N ASP A 105 -11.54 11.29 -1.34
CA ASP A 105 -12.51 10.72 -0.40
C ASP A 105 -12.57 9.19 -0.44
N GLU A 106 -12.29 8.58 -1.59
CA GLU A 106 -12.55 7.15 -1.83
C GLU A 106 -11.36 6.36 -2.38
N THR A 107 -10.22 7.02 -2.60
CA THR A 107 -9.02 6.34 -3.12
C THR A 107 -7.82 6.63 -2.25
N TYR A 108 -6.92 5.65 -2.18
CA TYR A 108 -5.59 5.81 -1.59
C TYR A 108 -4.80 6.94 -2.28
N PRO A 109 -3.79 7.54 -1.63
CA PRO A 109 -3.02 8.66 -2.21
C PRO A 109 -2.30 8.22 -3.49
N GLN A 110 -2.20 9.09 -4.49
CA GLN A 110 -1.48 8.78 -5.73
C GLN A 110 -0.01 8.40 -5.48
N SER A 111 0.63 9.09 -4.52
CA SER A 111 1.97 8.80 -4.06
C SER A 111 2.12 9.15 -2.58
N SER A 112 2.97 8.39 -1.89
CA SER A 112 3.28 8.60 -0.49
C SER A 112 4.69 8.09 -0.16
N MET A 113 5.34 8.75 0.79
CA MET A 113 6.51 8.28 1.49
C MET A 113 6.10 8.06 2.95
N VAL A 114 6.33 6.87 3.49
CA VAL A 114 6.01 6.55 4.89
C VAL A 114 7.30 6.22 5.62
N THR A 115 7.61 7.00 6.65
CA THR A 115 8.79 6.78 7.48
C THR A 115 8.39 6.01 8.73
N TYR A 116 9.00 4.84 8.91
CA TYR A 116 8.88 4.02 10.13
C TYR A 116 10.14 4.20 10.96
N GLN A 117 9.98 4.64 12.20
CA GLN A 117 11.08 4.73 13.17
C GLN A 117 10.97 3.55 14.13
N PHE A 118 12.08 2.85 14.32
CA PHE A 118 12.17 1.68 15.20
C PHE A 118 13.08 2.00 16.40
N PRO A 119 12.92 1.28 17.52
CA PRO A 119 13.93 1.29 18.59
C PRO A 119 15.31 0.91 18.03
N CYS A 120 16.38 1.39 18.67
CA CYS A 120 17.72 0.92 18.34
C CYS A 120 17.82 -0.59 18.60
N VAL A 121 18.13 -1.36 17.56
CA VAL A 121 18.31 -2.80 17.63
C VAL A 121 19.80 -3.12 17.47
N LYS A 122 20.38 -3.83 18.43
CA LYS A 122 21.70 -4.45 18.25
C LYS A 122 21.54 -5.71 17.41
N VAL A 123 21.89 -5.62 16.13
CA VAL A 123 21.73 -6.72 15.18
C VAL A 123 22.91 -7.70 15.25
N TRP A 124 24.12 -7.16 15.45
CA TRP A 124 25.40 -7.86 15.42
C TRP A 124 26.04 -7.91 16.82
N SER A 125 26.62 -9.06 17.17
CA SER A 125 27.55 -9.16 18.29
C SER A 125 28.97 -9.01 17.76
N GLN A 126 29.74 -8.07 18.32
CA GLN A 126 31.20 -8.04 18.15
C GLN A 126 31.84 -9.19 18.94
#